data_AF-C8X710-F1
#
_entry.id   AF-C8X710-F1
#
_cell.length_a   1.000
_cell.length_b   1.000
_cell.length_c   1.000
_cell.angle_alpha   90.00
_cell.angle_beta   90.00
_cell.angle_gamma   90.00
#
_symmetry.space_group_name_H-M   'P 1'
#
loop_
_entity.id
_entity.type
_entity.pdbx_description
1 polymer ?
#
loop_
_entity_poly.entity_id
_entity_poly.type
_entity_poly.pdbx_seq_one_letter_code
_entity_poly.pdbx_strand_id
1 'polypeptide(L)'
;MAALREFLRAADPTLVTDNTEALNTDPRLSVTGDEVWDHAARLIVPDPVRDAILMLERTFPDIDVLNAGPTRFDLSGRFSNPSRAAADALVRLEAFPSICVVARGRENRVAALARHQNVLLWIELRPNHNVWYRTYRLTGMRNALGIVNDNETARAARLSEPPWTVVPQSARSVLHALRLDEQEFRDWQFADKGARY
;
A
#
# COMPACT_ATOMS: atom_id res chain seq x y z
N MET A 1 7.62 -14.86 -14.55
CA MET A 1 7.97 -13.83 -15.56
C MET A 1 8.56 -14.41 -16.85
N ALA A 2 9.60 -15.25 -16.81
CA ALA A 2 10.16 -15.88 -18.03
C ALA A 2 9.12 -16.75 -18.78
N ALA A 3 8.39 -17.62 -18.07
CA ALA A 3 7.35 -18.46 -18.66
C ALA A 3 6.19 -17.66 -19.28
N LEU A 4 5.76 -16.54 -18.66
CA LEU A 4 4.69 -15.69 -19.20
C LEU A 4 5.12 -14.95 -20.48
N ARG A 5 6.40 -14.56 -20.56
CA ARG A 5 7.00 -13.97 -21.77
C ARG A 5 7.13 -14.98 -22.90
N GLU A 6 7.51 -16.22 -22.60
CA GLU A 6 7.49 -17.31 -23.59
C GLU A 6 6.07 -17.64 -24.04
N PHE A 7 5.12 -17.69 -23.12
CA PHE A 7 3.72 -17.95 -23.42
C PHE A 7 3.14 -16.90 -24.38
N LEU A 8 3.45 -15.61 -24.18
CA LEU A 8 2.96 -14.54 -25.06
C LEU A 8 3.73 -14.42 -26.38
N ARG A 9 4.98 -14.88 -26.45
CA ARG A 9 5.70 -15.05 -27.72
C ARG A 9 5.21 -16.25 -28.53
N ALA A 10 4.68 -17.27 -27.86
CA ALA A 10 4.11 -18.46 -28.48
C ALA A 10 2.58 -18.36 -28.70
N ALA A 11 1.92 -17.39 -28.08
CA ALA A 11 0.50 -17.15 -28.26
C ALA A 11 0.24 -16.54 -29.64
N ASP A 12 -0.70 -17.16 -30.37
CA ASP A 12 -1.12 -16.72 -31.70
C ASP A 12 -2.21 -15.65 -31.56
N PRO A 13 -2.01 -14.44 -32.11
CA PRO A 13 -2.99 -13.38 -32.01
C PRO A 13 -4.37 -13.72 -32.55
N THR A 14 -4.42 -14.52 -33.61
CA THR A 14 -5.65 -14.96 -34.25
C THR A 14 -6.43 -15.92 -33.35
N LEU A 15 -5.75 -16.86 -32.67
CA LEU A 15 -6.40 -17.79 -31.74
C LEU A 15 -6.98 -17.09 -30.50
N VAL A 16 -6.37 -16.00 -30.05
CA VAL A 16 -6.92 -15.21 -28.93
C VAL A 16 -8.20 -14.50 -29.37
N THR A 17 -8.22 -13.91 -30.56
CA THR A 17 -9.42 -13.28 -31.12
C THR A 17 -10.54 -14.29 -31.31
N ASP A 18 -10.27 -15.42 -31.94
CA ASP A 18 -11.27 -16.49 -32.19
C ASP A 18 -11.87 -17.02 -30.88
N ASN A 19 -11.05 -17.24 -29.85
CA ASN A 19 -11.52 -17.69 -28.54
C ASN A 19 -12.31 -16.60 -27.80
N THR A 20 -11.91 -15.34 -27.93
CA THR A 20 -12.60 -14.22 -27.28
C THR A 20 -13.98 -13.99 -27.90
N GLU A 21 -14.09 -14.11 -29.23
CA GLU A 21 -15.36 -14.07 -29.94
C GLU A 21 -16.27 -15.24 -29.58
N ALA A 22 -15.71 -16.45 -29.43
CA ALA A 22 -16.47 -17.63 -28.98
C ALA A 22 -16.98 -17.51 -27.53
N LEU A 23 -16.24 -16.81 -26.66
CA LEU A 23 -16.60 -16.57 -25.26
C LEU A 23 -17.57 -15.39 -25.08
N ASN A 24 -17.66 -14.47 -26.04
CA ASN A 24 -18.56 -13.30 -26.08
C ASN A 24 -20.05 -13.67 -26.30
N THR A 25 -20.53 -14.65 -25.55
CA THR A 25 -21.94 -15.05 -25.53
C THR A 25 -22.81 -14.16 -24.64
N ASP A 26 -22.20 -13.33 -23.77
CA ASP A 26 -22.89 -12.31 -22.97
C ASP A 26 -22.47 -10.89 -23.44
N PRO A 27 -23.41 -10.08 -23.98
CA PRO A 27 -23.14 -8.71 -24.42
C PRO A 27 -22.64 -7.76 -23.32
N ARG A 28 -22.79 -8.12 -22.04
CA ARG A 28 -22.31 -7.32 -20.90
C ARG A 28 -20.84 -7.56 -20.58
N LEU A 29 -20.23 -8.60 -21.16
CA LEU A 29 -18.84 -8.97 -20.99
C LEU A 29 -18.05 -8.79 -22.30
N SER A 30 -18.53 -7.95 -23.22
CA SER A 30 -17.94 -7.78 -24.54
C SER A 30 -16.49 -7.27 -24.43
N VAL A 31 -15.54 -8.19 -24.44
CA VAL A 31 -14.11 -7.92 -24.51
C VAL A 31 -13.66 -8.32 -25.91
N THR A 32 -12.82 -7.52 -26.54
CA THR A 32 -12.27 -7.80 -27.87
C THR A 32 -10.93 -8.55 -27.76
N GLY A 33 -10.54 -9.29 -28.80
CA GLY A 33 -9.23 -9.95 -28.84
C GLY A 33 -8.06 -8.98 -28.63
N ASP A 34 -8.17 -7.76 -29.19
CA ASP A 34 -7.19 -6.69 -29.01
C ASP A 34 -7.08 -6.22 -27.55
N GLU A 35 -8.20 -6.10 -26.83
CA GLU A 35 -8.20 -5.76 -25.40
C GLU A 35 -7.56 -6.85 -24.54
N VAL A 36 -7.76 -8.12 -24.90
CA VAL A 36 -7.09 -9.26 -24.23
C VAL A 36 -5.59 -9.21 -24.48
N TRP A 37 -5.17 -8.92 -25.72
CA TRP A 37 -3.76 -8.75 -26.07
C TRP A 37 -3.10 -7.58 -25.38
N ASP A 38 -3.74 -6.41 -25.35
CA ASP A 38 -3.25 -5.25 -24.64
C ASP A 38 -3.18 -5.51 -23.13
N HIS A 39 -4.13 -6.25 -22.57
CA HIS A 39 -4.08 -6.68 -21.18
C HIS A 39 -2.88 -7.62 -20.94
N ALA A 40 -2.68 -8.61 -21.80
CA ALA A 40 -1.61 -9.60 -21.69
C ALA A 40 -0.23 -8.98 -21.89
N ALA A 41 -0.07 -8.09 -22.88
CA ALA A 41 1.15 -7.32 -23.09
C ALA A 41 1.49 -6.43 -21.88
N ARG A 42 0.47 -5.84 -21.23
CA ARG A 42 0.64 -5.11 -19.96
C ARG A 42 1.04 -6.01 -18.78
N LEU A 43 0.83 -7.32 -18.85
CA LEU A 43 1.34 -8.28 -17.84
C LEU A 43 2.80 -8.70 -18.10
N ILE A 44 3.36 -8.42 -19.29
CA ILE A 44 4.75 -8.74 -19.65
C ILE A 44 5.75 -7.69 -19.12
N VAL A 45 5.32 -6.44 -19.11
CA VAL A 45 6.07 -5.33 -18.52
C VAL A 45 5.96 -5.47 -17.00
N PRO A 46 7.07 -5.69 -16.27
CA PRO A 46 7.02 -5.73 -14.82
C PRO A 46 6.51 -4.37 -14.33
N ASP A 47 5.30 -4.34 -13.80
CA ASP A 47 4.72 -3.19 -13.13
C ASP A 47 4.69 -3.50 -11.63
N PRO A 48 5.74 -3.14 -10.87
CA PRO A 48 5.82 -3.48 -9.46
C PRO A 48 4.67 -2.88 -8.66
N VAL A 49 4.12 -1.74 -9.10
CA VAL A 49 3.00 -1.08 -8.45
C VAL A 49 1.72 -1.88 -8.65
N ARG A 50 1.42 -2.29 -9.90
CA ARG A 50 0.25 -3.11 -10.18
C ARG A 50 0.33 -4.47 -9.48
N ASP A 51 1.50 -5.11 -9.48
CA ASP A 51 1.74 -6.36 -8.78
C ASP A 51 1.49 -6.21 -7.27
N ALA A 52 1.92 -5.08 -6.69
CA ALA A 52 1.68 -4.74 -5.30
C ALA A 52 0.19 -4.56 -4.98
N ILE A 53 -0.55 -3.84 -5.83
CA ILE A 53 -2.00 -3.66 -5.67
C ILE A 53 -2.70 -5.02 -5.67
N LEU A 54 -2.46 -5.84 -6.70
CA LEU A 54 -3.09 -7.17 -6.83
C LEU A 54 -2.76 -8.08 -5.64
N MET A 55 -1.52 -8.03 -5.14
CA MET A 55 -1.11 -8.76 -3.94
C MET A 55 -1.85 -8.28 -2.69
N LEU A 56 -2.00 -6.96 -2.52
CA LEU A 56 -2.71 -6.37 -1.39
C LEU A 56 -4.20 -6.69 -1.44
N GLU A 57 -4.86 -6.55 -2.60
CA GLU A 57 -6.27 -6.90 -2.80
C GLU A 57 -6.54 -8.38 -2.54
N ARG A 58 -5.64 -9.28 -2.98
CA ARG A 58 -5.74 -10.72 -2.67
C ARG A 58 -5.58 -11.03 -1.18
N THR A 59 -4.69 -10.31 -0.52
CA THR A 59 -4.47 -10.47 0.92
C THR A 59 -5.67 -9.97 1.71
N PHE A 60 -6.25 -8.87 1.24
CA PHE A 60 -7.29 -8.16 1.92
C PHE A 60 -8.50 -7.94 1.00
N PRO A 61 -9.31 -9.00 0.78
CA PRO A 61 -10.36 -8.98 -0.22
C PRO A 61 -11.48 -7.95 0.05
N ASP A 62 -11.61 -7.50 1.29
CA ASP A 62 -12.62 -6.51 1.72
C ASP A 62 -12.03 -5.08 1.87
N ILE A 63 -10.87 -4.81 1.24
CA ILE A 63 -10.16 -3.52 1.28
C ILE A 63 -10.05 -2.92 -0.11
N ASP A 64 -10.38 -1.64 -0.21
CA ASP A 64 -10.02 -0.82 -1.36
C ASP A 64 -8.55 -0.39 -1.26
N VAL A 65 -7.76 -0.74 -2.26
CA VAL A 65 -6.33 -0.39 -2.35
C VAL A 65 -6.17 0.68 -3.44
N LEU A 66 -5.74 1.88 -3.04
CA LEU A 66 -5.47 2.98 -3.96
C LEU A 66 -3.97 3.27 -4.00
N ASN A 67 -3.39 3.32 -5.21
CA ASN A 67 -2.08 3.92 -5.40
C ASN A 67 -2.22 5.46 -5.42
N ALA A 68 -1.80 6.10 -4.33
CA ALA A 68 -1.96 7.53 -4.12
C ALA A 68 -0.68 8.34 -4.42
N GLY A 69 0.31 7.71 -5.07
CA GLY A 69 1.57 8.32 -5.51
C GLY A 69 2.71 7.31 -5.60
N PRO A 70 3.89 7.70 -6.14
CA PRO A 70 5.01 6.77 -6.36
C PRO A 70 5.54 6.09 -5.09
N THR A 71 5.22 6.64 -3.92
CA THR A 71 5.68 6.19 -2.61
C THR A 71 4.53 5.98 -1.62
N ARG A 72 3.26 5.94 -2.06
CA ARG A 72 2.11 5.87 -1.14
C ARG A 72 0.99 4.95 -1.64
N PHE A 73 0.61 4.02 -0.77
CA PHE A 73 -0.64 3.25 -0.89
C PHE A 73 -1.63 3.66 0.19
N ASP A 74 -2.88 3.85 -0.22
CA ASP A 74 -3.99 4.15 0.66
C ASP A 74 -4.90 2.92 0.73
N LEU A 75 -5.19 2.46 1.95
CA LEU A 75 -6.06 1.33 2.25
C LEU A 75 -7.33 1.85 2.92
N SER A 76 -8.47 1.57 2.32
CA SER A 76 -9.77 1.95 2.87
C SER A 76 -10.63 0.70 3.07
N GLY A 77 -11.22 0.54 4.25
CA GLY A 77 -12.05 -0.63 4.51
C GLY A 77 -12.47 -0.76 5.96
N ARG A 78 -13.07 -1.90 6.30
CA ARG A 78 -13.63 -2.14 7.64
C ARG A 78 -12.59 -2.73 8.58
N PHE A 79 -11.58 -1.94 8.98
CA PHE A 79 -10.60 -2.35 10.01
C PHE A 79 -11.04 -1.96 11.42
N SER A 80 -10.81 -2.86 12.37
CA SER A 80 -10.82 -2.53 13.80
C SER A 80 -9.54 -1.83 14.26
N ASN A 81 -8.41 -2.11 13.60
CA ASN A 81 -7.10 -1.53 13.90
C ASN A 81 -6.37 -1.11 12.61
N PRO A 82 -6.47 0.17 12.22
CA PRO A 82 -5.77 0.69 11.04
C PRO A 82 -4.25 0.56 11.10
N SER A 83 -3.63 0.69 12.28
CA SER A 83 -2.17 0.54 12.41
C SER A 83 -1.72 -0.88 12.05
N ARG A 84 -2.51 -1.90 12.44
CA ARG A 84 -2.23 -3.29 12.09
C ARG A 84 -2.40 -3.54 10.60
N ALA A 85 -3.46 -3.00 9.98
CA ALA A 85 -3.68 -3.11 8.54
C ALA A 85 -2.52 -2.48 7.74
N ALA A 86 -2.10 -1.26 8.10
CA ALA A 86 -0.94 -0.61 7.49
C ALA A 86 0.35 -1.43 7.68
N ALA A 87 0.57 -2.02 8.86
CA ALA A 87 1.77 -2.80 9.14
C ALA A 87 1.83 -4.09 8.32
N ASP A 88 0.69 -4.76 8.20
CA ASP A 88 0.58 -6.01 7.45
C ASP A 88 0.79 -5.78 5.95
N ALA A 89 0.26 -4.68 5.41
CA ALA A 89 0.55 -4.25 4.05
C ALA A 89 2.03 -3.88 3.85
N LEU A 90 2.63 -3.12 4.76
CA LEU A 90 4.04 -2.71 4.67
C LEU A 90 5.02 -3.90 4.65
N VAL A 91 4.71 -4.98 5.38
CA VAL A 91 5.49 -6.22 5.37
C VAL A 91 5.46 -6.86 3.98
N ARG A 92 4.32 -6.85 3.29
CA ARG A 92 4.19 -7.42 1.94
C ARG A 92 4.83 -6.55 0.88
N LEU A 93 4.87 -5.24 1.08
CA LEU A 93 5.51 -4.29 0.19
C LEU A 93 7.04 -4.29 0.34
N GLU A 94 7.70 -5.37 0.78
CA GLU A 94 9.15 -5.42 1.04
C GLU A 94 10.04 -5.00 -0.14
N ALA A 95 9.56 -5.21 -1.37
CA ALA A 95 10.24 -4.77 -2.59
C ALA A 95 10.38 -3.24 -2.71
N PHE A 96 9.61 -2.46 -1.94
CA PHE A 96 9.64 -1.00 -1.95
C PHE A 96 10.47 -0.45 -0.78
N PRO A 97 11.76 -0.14 -0.95
CA PRO A 97 12.62 0.29 0.16
C PRO A 97 12.16 1.59 0.83
N SER A 98 11.38 2.40 0.10
CA SER A 98 10.76 3.64 0.57
C SER A 98 9.29 3.63 0.21
N ILE A 99 8.41 3.46 1.19
CA ILE A 99 6.96 3.41 0.96
C ILE A 99 6.19 3.87 2.20
N CYS A 100 5.06 4.54 1.99
CA CYS A 100 4.07 4.89 2.99
C CYS A 100 2.79 4.10 2.75
N VAL A 101 2.20 3.59 3.82
CA VAL A 101 0.86 3.00 3.79
C VAL A 101 -0.02 3.78 4.76
N VAL A 102 -1.10 4.36 4.22
CA VAL A 102 -2.15 5.03 4.99
C VAL A 102 -3.34 4.09 5.07
N ALA A 103 -3.73 3.67 6.27
CA ALA A 103 -4.92 2.85 6.47
C ALA A 103 -6.03 3.64 7.15
N ARG A 104 -7.23 3.58 6.56
CA ARG A 104 -8.46 4.21 7.06
C ARG A 104 -9.46 3.12 7.42
N GLY A 105 -9.78 3.04 8.71
CA GLY A 105 -10.75 2.09 9.26
C GLY A 105 -12.08 2.76 9.62
N ARG A 106 -12.89 2.09 10.45
CA ARG A 106 -14.16 2.64 10.95
C ARG A 106 -13.93 3.89 11.82
N GLU A 107 -14.98 4.71 11.96
CA GLU A 107 -15.04 5.85 12.89
C GLU A 107 -13.93 6.90 12.64
N ASN A 108 -13.56 7.14 11.38
CA ASN A 108 -12.50 8.08 10.99
C ASN A 108 -11.14 7.78 11.64
N ARG A 109 -10.88 6.52 12.02
CA ARG A 109 -9.58 6.12 12.53
C ARG A 109 -8.61 5.96 11.38
N VAL A 110 -7.52 6.73 11.43
CA VAL A 110 -6.48 6.72 10.42
C VAL A 110 -5.13 6.45 11.07
N ALA A 111 -4.35 5.57 10.45
CA ALA A 111 -2.96 5.35 10.83
C ALA A 111 -2.11 5.35 9.57
N ALA A 112 -0.90 5.91 9.67
CA ALA A 112 0.05 5.84 8.59
C ALA A 112 1.38 5.26 9.09
N LEU A 113 1.90 4.32 8.31
CA LEU A 113 3.21 3.72 8.54
C LEU A 113 4.07 3.94 7.31
N ALA A 114 5.23 4.53 7.54
CA ALA A 114 6.20 4.86 6.50
C ALA A 114 7.50 4.12 6.75
N ARG A 115 8.03 3.46 5.73
CA ARG A 115 9.37 2.87 5.75
C ARG A 115 10.27 3.66 4.84
N HIS A 116 11.49 3.93 5.31
CA HIS A 116 12.61 4.26 4.44
C HIS A 116 13.84 3.50 4.96
N GLN A 117 14.40 2.65 4.11
CA GLN A 117 15.50 1.74 4.49
C GLN A 117 15.10 0.90 5.73
N ASN A 118 15.93 0.93 6.78
CA ASN A 118 15.72 0.19 8.02
C ASN A 118 15.03 1.03 9.11
N VAL A 119 14.32 2.10 8.73
CA VAL A 119 13.57 2.94 9.68
C VAL A 119 12.09 2.87 9.36
N LEU A 120 11.31 2.55 10.38
CA LEU A 120 9.86 2.69 10.38
C LEU A 120 9.49 3.98 11.09
N LEU A 121 8.72 4.83 10.43
CA LEU A 121 8.00 5.95 11.00
C LEU A 121 6.54 5.55 11.17
N TRP A 122 6.06 5.60 12.41
CA TRP A 122 4.66 5.47 12.75
C TRP A 122 4.08 6.85 13.02
N ILE A 123 3.13 7.24 12.17
CA ILE A 123 2.37 8.48 12.27
C ILE A 123 1.00 8.12 12.83
N GLU A 124 0.74 8.55 14.07
CA GLU A 124 -0.54 8.34 14.74
C GLU A 124 -1.31 9.66 14.75
N LEU A 125 -2.45 9.68 14.06
CA LEU A 125 -3.37 10.83 14.05
C LEU A 125 -4.28 10.73 15.26
N ARG A 126 -4.13 11.66 16.22
CA ARG A 126 -4.92 11.67 17.45
C ARG A 126 -6.23 12.45 17.25
N PRO A 127 -7.31 12.12 17.99
CA PRO A 127 -8.62 12.78 17.85
C PRO A 127 -8.61 14.31 18.00
N ASN A 128 -7.62 14.88 18.69
CA ASN A 128 -7.47 16.32 18.92
C ASN A 128 -6.60 17.03 17.87
N HIS A 129 -6.45 16.45 16.67
CA HIS A 129 -5.60 16.97 15.58
C HIS A 129 -4.10 17.00 15.88
N ASN A 130 -3.65 16.39 16.98
CA ASN A 130 -2.22 16.20 17.21
C ASN A 130 -1.72 15.03 16.37
N VAL A 131 -0.60 15.26 15.69
CA VAL A 131 0.14 14.21 14.99
C VAL A 131 1.26 13.71 15.89
N TRP A 132 1.33 12.40 16.10
CA TRP A 132 2.41 11.78 16.85
C TRP A 132 3.35 11.03 15.93
N TYR A 133 4.65 11.28 16.10
CA TYR A 133 5.73 10.69 15.32
C TYR A 133 6.54 9.76 16.22
N ARG A 134 6.49 8.46 15.94
CA ARG A 134 7.38 7.48 16.58
C ARG A 134 8.22 6.78 15.54
N THR A 135 9.52 6.73 15.74
CA THR A 135 10.43 6.01 14.85
C THR A 135 10.98 4.76 15.51
N TYR A 136 11.22 3.75 14.68
CA TYR A 136 11.70 2.44 15.08
C TYR A 136 12.74 1.92 14.09
N ARG A 137 13.70 1.16 14.59
CA ARG A 137 14.65 0.42 13.77
C ARG A 137 14.04 -0.90 13.33
N LEU A 138 13.93 -1.09 12.03
CA LEU A 138 13.54 -2.35 11.41
C LEU A 138 14.74 -3.29 11.33
N THR A 139 14.49 -4.57 11.62
CA THR A 139 15.44 -5.68 11.43
C THR A 139 14.66 -6.91 10.98
N GLY A 140 15.33 -7.98 10.54
CA GLY A 140 14.65 -9.24 10.17
C GLY A 140 13.76 -9.81 11.28
N MET A 141 14.11 -9.60 12.55
CA MET A 141 13.32 -10.03 13.72
C MET A 141 12.33 -8.97 14.22
N ARG A 142 12.44 -7.72 13.75
CA ARG A 142 11.64 -6.57 14.22
C ARG A 142 11.05 -5.85 13.01
N ASN A 143 10.03 -6.47 12.42
CA ASN A 143 9.28 -5.88 11.31
C ASN A 143 8.15 -4.97 11.82
N ALA A 144 7.48 -4.26 10.91
CA ALA A 144 6.41 -3.33 11.28
C ALA A 144 5.25 -4.01 12.01
N LEU A 145 4.90 -5.23 11.62
CA LEU A 145 3.81 -5.97 12.24
C LEU A 145 4.13 -6.36 13.70
N GLY A 146 5.37 -6.80 13.96
CA GLY A 146 5.85 -7.07 15.31
C GLY A 146 5.86 -5.81 16.19
N ILE A 147 6.31 -4.68 15.64
CA ILE A 147 6.32 -3.39 16.36
C ILE A 147 4.90 -2.91 16.69
N VAL A 148 3.93 -3.11 15.81
CA VAL A 148 2.54 -2.68 16.06
C VAL A 148 1.81 -3.59 17.04
N ASN A 149 2.11 -4.90 17.05
CA ASN A 149 1.39 -5.87 17.87
C ASN A 149 2.01 -6.13 19.24
N ASP A 150 3.32 -5.91 19.42
CA ASP A 150 4.03 -6.21 20.66
C ASP A 150 4.75 -4.98 21.23
N ASN A 151 4.38 -4.62 22.46
CA ASN A 151 4.93 -3.48 23.18
C ASN A 151 6.40 -3.68 23.54
N GLU A 152 6.86 -4.90 23.81
CA GLU A 152 8.25 -5.17 24.13
C GLU A 152 9.13 -4.98 22.89
N THR A 153 8.72 -5.55 21.76
CA THR A 153 9.34 -5.34 20.45
C THR A 153 9.34 -3.85 20.08
N ALA A 154 8.23 -3.14 20.29
CA ALA A 154 8.14 -1.71 20.02
C ALA A 154 9.13 -0.91 20.89
N ARG A 155 9.23 -1.21 22.19
CA ARG A 155 10.18 -0.56 23.10
C ARG A 155 11.62 -0.84 22.70
N ALA A 156 11.95 -2.10 22.43
CA ALA A 156 13.30 -2.52 22.06
C ALA A 156 13.76 -1.99 20.69
N ALA A 157 12.84 -1.69 19.78
CA ALA A 157 13.12 -1.15 18.46
C ALA A 157 13.10 0.39 18.41
N ARG A 158 12.59 1.08 19.44
CA ARG A 158 12.32 2.52 19.39
C ARG A 158 13.58 3.35 19.22
N LEU A 159 13.51 4.34 18.33
CA LEU A 159 14.58 5.31 18.08
C LEU A 159 14.24 6.70 18.64
N SER A 160 12.97 7.09 18.62
CA SER A 160 12.52 8.40 19.11
C SER A 160 12.05 8.37 20.56
N GLU A 161 12.47 9.36 21.34
CA GLU A 161 11.97 9.61 22.69
C GLU A 161 10.83 10.65 22.69
N PRO A 162 9.99 10.70 23.74
CA PRO A 162 9.03 11.79 23.92
C PRO A 162 9.72 13.17 24.02
N PRO A 163 9.04 14.28 23.68
CA PRO A 163 7.64 14.35 23.26
C PRO A 163 7.44 14.00 21.78
N TRP A 164 6.53 13.05 21.51
CA TRP A 164 6.25 12.57 20.14
C TRP A 164 5.45 13.53 19.27
N THR A 165 5.06 14.69 19.80
CA THR A 165 4.43 15.78 19.05
C THR A 165 5.43 16.60 18.25
N VAL A 166 6.73 16.40 18.48
CA VAL A 166 7.81 17.03 17.72
C VAL A 166 8.39 16.01 16.75
N VAL A 167 8.58 16.40 15.49
CA VAL A 167 9.17 15.53 14.47
C VAL A 167 10.65 15.24 14.83
N PRO A 168 11.01 14.00 15.21
CA PRO A 168 12.40 13.67 15.53
C PRO A 168 13.25 13.63 14.25
N GLN A 169 14.58 13.81 14.39
CA GLN A 169 15.49 13.82 13.24
C GLN A 169 15.37 12.56 12.37
N SER A 170 15.22 11.39 12.99
CA SER A 170 14.99 10.13 12.27
C SER A 170 13.70 10.12 11.46
N ALA A 171 12.64 10.83 11.91
CA ALA A 171 11.40 10.94 11.15
C ALA A 171 11.58 11.87 9.96
N ARG A 172 12.30 12.99 10.12
CA ARG A 172 12.58 13.93 9.02
C ARG A 172 13.22 13.25 7.81
N SER A 173 14.16 12.34 8.04
CA SER A 173 14.79 11.57 6.95
C SER A 173 13.77 10.71 6.19
N VAL A 174 12.85 10.04 6.90
CA VAL A 174 11.77 9.24 6.27
C VAL A 174 10.80 10.14 5.52
N LEU A 175 10.35 11.22 6.14
CA LEU A 175 9.42 12.19 5.56
C LEU A 175 9.98 12.81 4.28
N HIS A 176 11.23 13.28 4.32
CA HIS A 176 11.91 13.86 3.18
C HIS A 176 12.08 12.85 2.04
N ALA A 177 12.49 11.61 2.34
CA ALA A 177 12.66 10.57 1.33
C ALA A 177 11.35 10.21 0.61
N LEU A 178 10.23 10.26 1.34
CA LEU A 178 8.90 9.94 0.82
C LEU A 178 8.15 11.16 0.29
N ARG A 179 8.73 12.37 0.40
CA ARG A 179 8.10 13.66 0.09
C ARG A 179 6.78 13.87 0.83
N LEU A 180 6.71 13.39 2.06
CA LEU A 180 5.55 13.55 2.94
C LEU A 180 5.69 14.83 3.77
N ASP A 181 4.60 15.57 3.90
CA ASP A 181 4.54 16.78 4.72
C ASP A 181 3.42 16.76 5.77
N GLU A 182 3.47 17.68 6.73
CA GLU A 182 2.48 17.74 7.80
C GLU A 182 1.07 18.12 7.33
N GLN A 183 0.97 18.79 6.17
CA GLN A 183 -0.33 19.19 5.61
C GLN A 183 -1.06 17.96 5.08
N GLU A 184 -0.35 17.06 4.39
CA GLU A 184 -0.92 15.78 3.93
C GLU A 184 -1.50 14.96 5.09
N PHE A 185 -0.86 14.98 6.26
CA PHE A 185 -1.34 14.23 7.43
C PHE A 185 -2.67 14.76 7.97
N ARG A 186 -2.84 16.08 7.92
CA ARG A 186 -4.11 16.72 8.26
C ARG A 186 -5.18 16.35 7.25
N ASP A 187 -4.84 16.38 5.97
CA ASP A 187 -5.78 16.03 4.89
C ASP A 187 -6.25 14.57 5.01
N TRP A 188 -5.39 13.65 5.45
CA TRP A 188 -5.78 12.25 5.71
C TRP A 188 -6.87 12.11 6.78
N GLN A 189 -6.92 13.02 7.75
CA GLN A 189 -7.95 13.04 8.81
C GLN A 189 -9.31 13.49 8.28
N PHE A 190 -9.35 14.27 7.20
CA PHE A 190 -10.56 14.90 6.66
C PHE A 190 -11.01 14.36 5.29
N ALA A 191 -10.23 13.46 4.67
CA ALA A 191 -10.53 12.86 3.37
C ALA A 191 -11.89 12.12 3.31
N ASP A 192 -12.53 11.85 4.45
CA ASP A 192 -13.82 11.13 4.54
C ASP A 192 -15.07 12.03 4.32
N LYS A 193 -14.92 13.20 3.69
CA LYS A 193 -16.08 14.04 3.31
C LYS A 193 -16.49 13.97 1.84
N GLY A 194 -15.75 13.27 0.98
CA GLY A 194 -15.85 13.48 -0.47
C GLY A 194 -16.07 12.27 -1.39
N ALA A 195 -15.98 11.02 -0.92
CA ALA A 195 -16.07 9.87 -1.82
C ALA A 195 -17.33 9.04 -1.55
N ARG A 196 -18.49 9.60 -1.90
CA ARG A 196 -19.65 8.82 -2.31
C ARG A 196 -19.83 9.08 -3.81
N TYR A 197 -19.42 8.13 -4.64
CA TYR A 197 -19.98 7.97 -5.97
C TYR A 197 -20.97 6.81 -5.92
#